data_AF-A0AAD5UW15-F1
#
_entry.id   AF-A0AAD5UW15-F1
#
_cell.length_a   1.000
_cell.length_b   1.000
_cell.length_c   1.000
_cell.angle_alpha   90.00
_cell.angle_beta   90.00
_cell.angle_gamma   90.00
#
_symmetry.space_group_name_H-M   'P 1'
#
loop_
_entity.id
_entity.type
_entity.pdbx_description
1 polymer ?
#
loop_
_entity_poly.entity_id
_entity_poly.type
_entity_poly.pdbx_seq_one_letter_code
_entity_poly.pdbx_strand_id
1 'polypeptide(L)'
;MRALVSLYHQSESFITLENLDEAIDEAFIRNATPQNIREQSFYELKAILASKKLLPKIGSGRDITNLAGYDTVNTSWSDPKVKRDIEVQGALYGIEGLGKPGYEVLEEEHERIQGHLRNDKKS
;
A
#
# COMPACT_ATOMS: atom_id res chain seq x y z
N MET A 1 16.71 31.92 -15.07
CA MET A 1 17.91 32.03 -14.20
C MET A 1 17.66 31.85 -12.70
N ARG A 2 16.41 31.88 -12.19
CA ARG A 2 16.14 31.66 -10.75
C ARG A 2 16.40 30.21 -10.30
N ALA A 3 16.11 29.22 -11.15
CA ALA A 3 16.29 27.80 -10.82
C ALA A 3 17.75 27.38 -10.56
N LEU A 4 18.70 27.90 -11.35
CA LEU A 4 20.13 27.63 -11.15
C LEU A 4 20.65 28.31 -9.87
N VAL A 5 20.17 29.51 -9.57
CA VAL A 5 20.48 30.19 -8.31
C VAL A 5 19.92 29.39 -7.14
N SER A 6 18.69 28.87 -7.22
CA SER A 6 18.12 27.99 -6.19
C SER A 6 18.93 26.71 -5.99
N LEU A 7 19.41 26.10 -7.08
CA LEU A 7 20.23 24.88 -7.02
C LEU A 7 21.60 25.15 -6.39
N TYR A 8 22.20 26.31 -6.67
CA TYR A 8 23.45 26.76 -6.05
C TYR A 8 23.31 27.01 -4.54
N HIS A 9 22.17 27.56 -4.09
CA HIS A 9 21.93 27.69 -2.65
C HIS A 9 21.62 26.34 -1.99
N GLN A 10 21.12 25.36 -2.74
CA GLN A 10 20.86 24.00 -2.25
C GLN A 10 22.10 23.10 -2.30
N SER A 11 23.15 23.46 -3.05
CA SER A 11 24.33 22.60 -3.17
C SER A 11 25.13 22.48 -1.87
N GLU A 12 24.97 23.42 -0.94
CA GLU A 12 25.55 23.32 0.41
C GLU A 12 24.93 22.17 1.22
N SER A 13 23.68 21.77 0.91
CA SER A 13 22.99 20.65 1.55
C SER A 13 23.12 19.33 0.77
N PHE A 14 24.03 19.24 -0.21
CA PHE A 14 24.22 18.01 -0.97
C PHE A 14 25.10 17.02 -0.22
N ILE A 15 24.78 15.74 -0.42
CA ILE A 15 25.54 14.64 0.16
C ILE A 15 26.84 14.50 -0.63
N THR A 16 27.95 14.70 0.05
CA THR A 16 29.33 14.49 -0.40
C THR A 16 29.92 13.30 0.35
N LEU A 17 31.05 12.77 -0.12
CA LEU A 17 31.69 11.62 0.54
C LEU A 17 32.14 11.94 1.97
N GLU A 18 32.43 13.21 2.26
CA GLU A 18 32.90 13.67 3.57
C GLU A 18 31.76 13.80 4.59
N ASN A 19 30.54 14.12 4.14
CA ASN A 19 29.36 14.28 5.00
C ASN A 19 28.38 13.10 4.94
N LEU A 20 28.70 12.06 4.18
CA LEU A 20 27.83 10.90 3.96
C LEU A 20 27.51 10.15 5.26
N ASP A 21 28.52 9.94 6.10
CA ASP A 21 28.39 9.17 7.35
C ASP A 21 27.46 9.91 8.33
N GLU A 22 27.67 11.22 8.47
CA GLU A 22 26.81 12.09 9.29
C GLU A 22 25.38 12.18 8.73
N ALA A 23 25.22 12.23 7.41
CA ALA A 23 23.90 12.25 6.76
C ALA A 23 23.13 10.92 6.95
N ILE A 24 23.84 9.78 6.98
CA ILE A 24 23.25 8.46 7.30
C ILE A 24 22.78 8.47 8.75
N ASP A 25 23.66 8.84 9.68
CA ASP A 25 23.31 8.88 11.10
C ASP A 25 22.12 9.81 11.37
N GLU A 26 22.08 10.98 10.75
CA GLU A 26 20.96 11.89 10.89
C GLU A 26 19.65 11.27 10.36
N ALA A 27 19.68 10.67 9.17
CA ALA A 27 18.50 10.11 8.53
C ALA A 27 17.91 8.92 9.30
N PHE A 28 18.77 8.07 9.89
CA PHE A 28 18.34 6.84 10.55
C PHE A 28 18.13 7.00 12.07
N ILE A 29 18.89 7.87 12.74
CA ILE A 29 18.80 8.04 14.20
C ILE A 29 17.72 9.08 14.55
N ARG A 30 17.64 10.22 13.86
CA ARG A 30 16.68 11.28 14.22
C ARG A 30 15.24 10.97 13.80
N ASN A 31 15.05 10.19 12.73
CA ASN A 31 13.72 9.77 12.27
C ASN A 31 13.23 8.48 12.92
N ALA A 32 13.99 7.92 13.87
CA ALA A 32 13.47 6.93 14.80
C ALA A 32 12.53 7.63 15.79
N THR A 33 11.43 8.20 15.29
CA THR A 33 10.27 8.45 16.14
C THR A 33 10.00 7.12 16.81
N PRO A 34 9.97 7.04 18.16
CA PRO A 34 9.52 5.81 18.79
C PRO A 34 8.17 5.56 18.16
N GLN A 35 8.05 4.47 17.40
CA GLN A 35 6.73 4.05 16.97
C GLN A 35 5.97 4.00 18.26
N ASN A 36 5.00 4.90 18.38
CA ASN A 36 4.19 5.04 19.54
C ASN A 36 3.40 3.75 19.52
N ILE A 37 3.97 2.68 20.07
CA ILE A 37 3.29 1.42 20.36
C ILE A 37 2.36 1.83 21.49
N ARG A 38 1.33 2.61 21.13
CA ARG A 38 0.18 2.82 21.96
C ARG A 38 -0.32 1.41 22.19
N GLU A 39 -0.31 1.00 23.44
CA GLU A 39 -0.98 -0.20 23.89
C GLU A 39 -2.45 -0.03 23.49
N GLN A 40 -2.81 -0.54 22.32
CA GLN A 40 -4.16 -0.45 21.82
C GLN A 40 -5.02 -1.37 22.69
N SER A 41 -6.18 -0.87 23.11
CA SER A 41 -7.11 -1.66 23.92
C SER A 41 -7.57 -2.90 23.17
N PHE A 42 -7.85 -3.99 23.89
CA PHE A 42 -8.38 -5.23 23.28
C PHE A 42 -9.60 -4.98 22.38
N TYR A 43 -10.47 -4.05 22.78
CA TYR A 43 -11.64 -3.67 21.99
C TYR A 43 -11.28 -2.96 20.68
N GLU A 44 -10.22 -2.13 20.70
CA GLU A 44 -9.71 -1.43 19.52
C GLU A 44 -9.09 -2.43 18.54
N LEU A 45 -8.30 -3.39 19.02
CA LEU A 45 -7.77 -4.48 18.19
C LEU A 45 -8.90 -5.28 17.55
N LYS A 46 -9.96 -5.59 18.30
CA LYS A 46 -11.11 -6.35 17.78
C LYS A 46 -11.84 -5.58 16.67
N ALA A 47 -11.97 -4.26 16.81
CA ALA A 47 -12.55 -3.40 15.78
C ALA A 47 -11.66 -3.35 14.52
N ILE A 48 -10.34 -3.21 14.67
CA ILE A 48 -9.38 -3.25 13.57
C ILE A 48 -9.37 -4.62 12.88
N LEU A 49 -9.49 -5.71 13.64
CA LEU A 49 -9.57 -7.05 13.09
C LEU A 49 -10.86 -7.24 12.28
N ALA A 50 -11.99 -6.74 12.79
CA ALA A 50 -13.25 -6.78 12.07
C ALA A 50 -13.18 -6.00 10.74
N SER A 51 -12.56 -4.80 10.73
CA SER A 51 -12.37 -4.05 9.50
C SER A 51 -11.41 -4.75 8.54
N LYS A 52 -10.31 -5.33 9.03
CA LYS A 52 -9.37 -6.11 8.22
C LYS A 52 -9.99 -7.38 7.62
N LYS A 53 -10.95 -8.01 8.28
CA LYS A 53 -11.66 -9.19 7.74
C LYS A 53 -12.53 -8.86 6.53
N LEU A 54 -12.99 -7.62 6.43
CA LEU A 54 -13.77 -7.14 5.29
C LEU A 54 -12.88 -6.74 4.10
N LEU A 55 -11.56 -6.55 4.33
CA LEU A 55 -10.63 -6.27 3.27
C LEU A 55 -10.36 -7.54 2.45
N PRO A 56 -10.23 -7.43 1.11
CA PRO A 56 -9.78 -8.54 0.28
C PRO A 56 -8.44 -9.07 0.80
N LYS A 57 -8.32 -10.38 0.96
CA LYS A 57 -7.09 -11.04 1.45
C LYS A 57 -5.93 -10.99 0.44
N ILE A 58 -6.18 -10.49 -0.77
CA ILE A 58 -5.28 -10.54 -1.91
C ILE A 58 -5.02 -9.08 -2.30
N GLY A 59 -3.78 -8.63 -2.09
CA GLY A 59 -3.37 -7.25 -2.28
C GLY A 59 -3.16 -6.52 -0.96
N SER A 60 -2.04 -5.81 -0.87
CA SER A 60 -1.66 -4.97 0.27
C SER A 60 -2.74 -3.93 0.56
N GLY A 61 -3.67 -4.21 1.47
CA GLY A 61 -4.74 -3.28 1.87
C GLY A 61 -4.27 -1.96 2.51
N ARG A 62 -2.96 -1.67 2.53
CA ARG A 62 -2.40 -0.40 3.01
C ARG A 62 -2.66 0.77 2.05
N ASP A 63 -2.87 0.51 0.75
CA ASP A 63 -2.94 1.60 -0.22
C ASP A 63 -4.36 2.10 -0.49
N ILE A 64 -5.39 1.29 -0.17
CA ILE A 64 -6.79 1.67 -0.41
C ILE A 64 -7.35 2.51 0.76
N THR A 65 -6.90 2.27 1.99
CA THR A 65 -7.41 3.01 3.17
C THR A 65 -6.83 4.42 3.32
N ASN A 66 -5.68 4.70 2.72
CA ASN A 66 -5.10 6.05 2.73
C ASN A 66 -5.82 7.02 1.77
N LEU A 67 -6.76 6.54 0.94
CA LEU A 67 -7.55 7.38 0.05
C LEU A 67 -8.66 8.18 0.78
N ALA A 68 -9.02 7.77 2.01
CA ALA A 68 -10.14 8.38 2.75
C ALA A 68 -9.72 9.41 3.81
N GLY A 69 -8.43 9.63 4.03
CA GLY A 69 -8.00 10.56 5.07
C GLY A 69 -6.51 10.77 5.11
N TYR A 70 -5.97 11.57 4.20
CA TYR A 70 -4.87 12.50 4.44
C TYR A 70 -4.90 13.54 3.31
N ASP A 71 -5.87 14.42 3.40
CA ASP A 71 -5.82 15.71 2.73
C ASP A 71 -4.86 16.57 3.56
N THR A 72 -3.56 16.50 3.28
CA THR A 72 -2.60 17.57 3.60
C THR A 72 -1.23 17.32 2.95
N VAL A 73 -0.98 18.13 1.91
CA VAL A 73 0.27 18.86 1.69
C VAL A 73 1.50 17.99 1.35
N ASN A 74 1.65 17.64 0.06
CA ASN A 74 2.70 18.18 -0.81
C ASN A 74 2.97 17.28 -2.03
N THR A 75 3.07 17.93 -3.19
CA THR A 75 3.81 17.50 -4.41
C THR A 75 3.10 16.54 -5.40
N SER A 76 2.42 17.17 -6.36
CA SER A 76 2.73 17.10 -7.81
C SER A 76 3.19 15.75 -8.40
N TRP A 77 2.29 15.04 -9.12
CA TRP A 77 2.27 14.92 -10.59
C TRP A 77 1.18 13.90 -11.00
N SER A 78 0.16 14.37 -11.74
CA SER A 78 -0.97 13.64 -12.36
C SER A 78 -1.92 12.88 -11.43
N ASP A 79 -3.07 13.48 -11.15
CA ASP A 79 -4.21 12.81 -10.51
C ASP A 79 -5.24 12.32 -11.57
N PRO A 80 -4.87 11.23 -12.28
CA PRO A 80 -5.82 10.14 -12.55
C PRO A 80 -5.25 8.76 -12.18
N LYS A 81 -4.21 8.70 -11.34
CA LYS A 81 -3.54 7.45 -10.93
C LYS A 81 -4.50 6.45 -10.29
N VAL A 82 -5.48 6.95 -9.53
CA VAL A 82 -6.45 6.10 -8.82
C VAL A 82 -7.21 5.16 -9.77
N LYS A 83 -7.65 5.63 -10.94
CA LYS A 83 -8.37 4.78 -11.90
C LYS A 83 -7.46 3.73 -12.54
N ARG A 84 -6.27 4.14 -12.98
CA ARG A 84 -5.31 3.22 -13.59
C ARG A 84 -4.85 2.16 -12.60
N ASP A 85 -4.58 2.54 -11.37
CA ASP A 85 -4.09 1.61 -10.36
C ASP A 85 -5.18 0.60 -9.98
N ILE A 86 -6.45 1.02 -9.92
CA ILE A 86 -7.60 0.11 -9.75
C ILE A 86 -7.72 -0.85 -10.94
N GLU A 87 -7.58 -0.37 -12.18
CA GLU A 87 -7.66 -1.21 -13.38
C GLU A 87 -6.49 -2.21 -13.45
N VAL A 88 -5.27 -1.79 -13.13
CA VAL A 88 -4.07 -2.65 -13.10
C VAL A 88 -4.19 -3.69 -11.99
N GLN A 89 -4.64 -3.30 -10.80
CA GLN A 89 -4.91 -4.26 -9.71
C GLN A 89 -6.03 -5.23 -10.10
N GLY A 90 -7.07 -4.76 -10.78
CA GLY A 90 -8.14 -5.61 -11.28
C GLY A 90 -7.66 -6.65 -12.28
N ALA A 91 -6.84 -6.24 -13.25
CA ALA A 91 -6.24 -7.14 -14.23
C ALA A 91 -5.25 -8.15 -13.60
N LEU A 92 -4.45 -7.72 -12.62
CA LEU A 92 -3.43 -8.56 -12.00
C LEU A 92 -4.00 -9.59 -11.03
N TYR A 93 -5.04 -9.22 -10.28
CA TYR A 93 -5.63 -10.05 -9.23
C TYR A 93 -7.01 -10.61 -9.60
N GLY A 94 -7.48 -10.34 -10.81
CA GLY A 94 -8.82 -10.74 -11.26
C GLY A 94 -9.91 -10.18 -10.35
N ILE A 95 -9.75 -8.95 -9.85
CA ILE A 95 -10.77 -8.29 -9.01
C ILE A 95 -11.50 -7.24 -9.83
N GLU A 96 -12.83 -7.25 -9.76
CA GLU A 96 -13.66 -6.18 -10.29
C GLU A 96 -14.02 -5.22 -9.15
N GLY A 97 -14.29 -3.95 -9.48
CA GLY A 97 -14.48 -2.81 -8.57
C GLY A 97 -14.90 -3.13 -7.11
N LEU A 98 -14.30 -2.40 -6.15
CA LEU A 98 -14.44 -2.61 -4.70
C LEU A 98 -13.95 -3.97 -4.17
N GLY A 99 -13.00 -4.60 -4.86
CA GLY A 99 -12.32 -5.80 -4.36
C GLY A 99 -13.19 -7.05 -4.37
N LYS A 100 -14.19 -7.10 -5.26
CA LYS A 100 -14.95 -8.33 -5.51
C LYS A 100 -14.17 -9.18 -6.51
N PRO A 101 -14.09 -10.51 -6.34
CA PRO A 101 -13.52 -11.38 -7.36
C PRO A 101 -14.28 -11.19 -8.67
N GLY A 102 -13.55 -11.09 -9.76
CA GLY A 102 -14.08 -11.09 -11.11
C GLY A 102 -14.73 -12.42 -11.44
N TYR A 103 -15.66 -12.40 -12.40
CA TYR A 103 -16.44 -13.57 -12.77
C TYR A 103 -15.58 -14.76 -13.22
N GLU A 104 -14.50 -14.51 -13.98
CA GLU A 104 -13.57 -15.53 -14.46
C GLU A 104 -12.91 -16.31 -13.32
N VAL A 105 -12.48 -15.60 -12.26
CA VAL A 105 -11.88 -16.22 -11.07
C VAL A 105 -12.88 -17.10 -10.32
N LEU A 106 -14.15 -16.68 -10.28
CA LEU A 106 -15.21 -17.47 -9.65
C LEU A 106 -15.54 -18.73 -10.46
N GLU A 107 -15.50 -18.66 -11.78
CA GLU A 107 -15.73 -19.80 -12.67
C GLU A 107 -14.61 -20.84 -12.54
N GLU A 108 -13.35 -20.42 -12.55
CA GLU A 108 -12.19 -21.31 -12.34
C GLU A 108 -12.25 -22.03 -10.99
N GLU A 109 -12.51 -21.30 -9.90
CA GLU A 109 -12.60 -21.90 -8.56
C GLU A 109 -13.84 -22.80 -8.44
N HIS A 110 -14.94 -22.49 -9.13
CA HIS A 110 -16.10 -23.37 -9.21
C HIS A 110 -15.76 -24.72 -9.86
N GLU A 111 -15.09 -24.70 -11.01
CA GLU A 111 -14.65 -25.91 -11.71
C GLU A 111 -13.69 -26.74 -10.86
N ARG A 112 -12.74 -26.08 -10.19
CA ARG A 112 -11.79 -26.72 -9.28
C ARG A 112 -12.48 -27.44 -8.13
N ILE A 113 -13.41 -26.76 -7.44
CA ILE A 113 -14.17 -27.35 -6.33
C ILE A 113 -15.03 -28.52 -6.82
N GLN A 114 -15.69 -28.39 -7.98
CA GLN A 114 -16.42 -29.50 -8.57
C GLN A 114 -15.52 -30.71 -8.90
N GLY A 115 -14.31 -30.46 -9.40
CA GLY A 115 -13.31 -31.48 -9.65
C GLY A 115 -12.92 -32.25 -8.38
N HIS A 116 -12.63 -31.52 -7.29
CA HIS A 116 -12.35 -32.12 -5.98
C HIS A 116 -13.54 -32.96 -5.47
N LEU A 117 -14.76 -32.44 -5.54
CA LEU A 117 -15.97 -33.18 -5.13
C LEU A 117 -16.19 -34.46 -5.94
N ARG A 118 -15.86 -34.47 -7.24
CA ARG A 118 -15.97 -35.68 -8.09
C ARG A 118 -14.90 -36.71 -7.75
N ASN A 119 -13.70 -36.27 -7.38
CA ASN A 119 -12.62 -37.17 -6.98
C ASN A 119 -12.87 -37.76 -5.60
N ASP A 120 -13.37 -36.97 -4.66
CA ASP A 120 -13.75 -37.43 -3.31
C ASP A 120 -14.90 -38.45 -3.35
N LYS A 121 -15.84 -38.32 -4.30
CA LYS A 121 -16.93 -39.30 -4.50
C LYS A 121 -16.48 -40.61 -5.16
N LYS A 122 -15.28 -40.65 -5.74
CA LYS A 122 -14.71 -41.84 -6.40
C LYS A 122 -13.78 -42.63 -5.48
N SER A 123 -13.37 -42.06 -4.36
CA SER A 123 -12.55 -42.70 -3.34
C SER A 123 -13.41 -43.24 -2.20
#